data_AF-A0A2H5V163-F1
#
_entry.id   AF-A0A2H5V163-F1
#
_cell.length_a   1.000
_cell.length_b   1.000
_cell.length_c   1.000
_cell.angle_alpha   90.00
_cell.angle_beta   90.00
_cell.angle_gamma   90.00
#
_symmetry.space_group_name_H-M   'P 1'
#
loop_
_entity.id
_entity.type
_entity.pdbx_description
1 polymer ?
#
loop_
_entity_poly.entity_id
_entity_poly.type
_entity_poly.pdbx_seq_one_letter_code
_entity_poly.pdbx_strand_id
1 'polypeptide(L)'
;MDSTPLIDALVIGGSLAALIASILAIYMVTLSLRVYRLSLTAYTNIRDALMQMAIQAAEKTVEQAAKQTPREELATVEEHRTQPEKTEVETRKEPYGLLSELVAGEGFEAALIFDDSGQVIDQEGAIDSNREAALLTEVINSLQLARSSVKSLQIQEDSIVELLIPSADVAGRRVYLYVKASKGVAGVDVELLSESAKRILKNLLSGG
;
A
#
# COMPACT_ATOMS: atom_id res chain seq x y z
N MET A 1 -68.72 -8.16 -15.29
CA MET A 1 -67.85 -7.06 -15.75
C MET A 1 -66.46 -7.42 -15.26
N ASP A 2 -65.62 -7.90 -16.16
CA ASP A 2 -64.28 -8.39 -15.82
C ASP A 2 -63.37 -7.20 -15.48
N SER A 3 -62.99 -7.11 -14.21
CA SER A 3 -62.06 -6.11 -13.66
C SER A 3 -60.58 -6.51 -13.83
N THR A 4 -60.31 -7.63 -14.50
CA THR A 4 -58.97 -8.18 -14.76
C THR A 4 -58.02 -7.23 -15.49
N PRO A 5 -58.38 -6.49 -16.57
CA PRO A 5 -57.41 -5.65 -17.27
C PRO A 5 -56.93 -4.45 -16.43
N LEU A 6 -57.72 -4.03 -15.45
CA LEU A 6 -57.41 -2.90 -14.58
C LEU A 6 -56.43 -3.31 -13.47
N ILE A 7 -56.56 -4.54 -12.96
CA ILE A 7 -55.64 -5.12 -11.98
C ILE A 7 -54.28 -5.40 -12.64
N ASP A 8 -54.27 -5.98 -13.84
CA ASP A 8 -53.03 -6.28 -14.57
C ASP A 8 -52.26 -5.01 -14.93
N ALA A 9 -52.96 -3.95 -15.36
CA ALA A 9 -52.34 -2.64 -15.60
C ALA A 9 -51.74 -2.04 -14.32
N LEU A 10 -52.39 -2.23 -13.17
CA LEU A 10 -51.89 -1.74 -11.87
C LEU A 10 -50.64 -2.51 -11.41
N VAL A 11 -50.61 -3.82 -11.62
CA VAL A 11 -49.47 -4.68 -11.28
C VAL A 11 -48.26 -4.35 -12.16
N ILE A 12 -48.47 -4.17 -13.47
CA ILE A 12 -47.40 -3.79 -14.41
C ILE A 12 -46.89 -2.38 -14.11
N GLY A 13 -47.79 -1.42 -13.86
CA GLY A 13 -47.40 -0.06 -13.49
C GLY A 13 -46.65 0.01 -12.17
N GLY A 14 -47.11 -0.75 -11.16
CA GLY A 14 -46.46 -0.84 -9.85
C GLY A 14 -45.07 -1.47 -9.91
N SER A 15 -44.89 -2.53 -10.69
CA SER A 15 -43.59 -3.18 -10.86
C SER A 15 -42.61 -2.31 -11.64
N LEU A 16 -43.07 -1.56 -12.65
CA LEU A 16 -42.23 -0.59 -13.36
C LEU A 16 -41.81 0.57 -12.44
N ALA A 17 -42.73 1.09 -11.63
CA ALA A 17 -42.43 2.14 -10.66
C ALA A 17 -41.42 1.67 -9.59
N ALA A 18 -41.57 0.44 -9.10
CA ALA A 18 -40.62 -0.17 -8.15
C ALA A 18 -39.22 -0.35 -8.76
N LEU A 19 -39.14 -0.75 -10.03
CA LEU A 19 -37.86 -0.88 -10.75
C LEU A 19 -37.16 0.49 -10.85
N ILE A 20 -37.89 1.53 -11.28
CA ILE A 20 -37.35 2.89 -11.40
C ILE A 20 -36.90 3.42 -10.04
N ALA A 21 -37.70 3.22 -8.98
CA ALA A 21 -37.34 3.61 -7.62
C ALA A 21 -36.07 2.89 -7.13
N SER A 22 -35.91 1.60 -7.44
CA SER A 22 -34.71 0.84 -7.11
C SER A 22 -33.45 1.38 -7.81
N ILE A 23 -33.55 1.67 -9.11
CA ILE A 23 -32.44 2.28 -9.87
C ILE A 23 -32.06 3.65 -9.29
N LEU A 24 -33.05 4.50 -8.99
CA LEU A 24 -32.82 5.80 -8.37
C LEU A 24 -32.18 5.67 -6.97
N ALA A 25 -32.59 4.69 -6.17
CA ALA A 25 -31.99 4.43 -4.86
C ALA A 25 -30.52 4.03 -4.98
N ILE A 26 -30.19 3.11 -5.89
CA ILE A 26 -28.80 2.70 -6.17
C ILE A 26 -27.97 3.90 -6.64
N TYR A 27 -28.52 4.73 -7.51
CA TYR A 27 -27.84 5.93 -7.99
C TYR A 27 -27.60 6.95 -6.86
N MET A 28 -28.56 7.15 -5.96
CA MET A 28 -28.40 8.04 -4.81
C MET A 28 -27.36 7.51 -3.80
N VAL A 29 -27.31 6.19 -3.58
CA VAL A 29 -26.29 5.57 -2.72
C VAL A 29 -24.89 5.73 -3.31
N THR A 30 -24.73 5.46 -4.60
CA THR A 30 -23.42 5.63 -5.28
C THR A 30 -23.00 7.10 -5.34
N LEU A 31 -23.93 8.03 -5.56
CA LEU A 31 -23.66 9.46 -5.54
C LEU A 31 -23.26 9.95 -4.14
N SER A 32 -23.96 9.53 -3.09
CA SER A 32 -23.64 9.89 -1.71
C SER A 32 -22.30 9.33 -1.25
N LEU A 33 -21.94 8.10 -1.64
CA LEU A 33 -20.60 7.55 -1.45
C LEU A 33 -19.52 8.39 -2.15
N ARG A 34 -19.79 8.85 -3.39
CA ARG A 34 -18.85 9.68 -4.14
C ARG A 34 -18.67 11.05 -3.50
N VAL A 35 -19.76 11.68 -3.07
CA VAL A 35 -19.72 12.96 -2.34
C VAL A 35 -19.00 12.80 -1.01
N TYR A 36 -19.28 11.73 -0.26
CA TYR A 36 -18.59 11.43 0.99
C TYR A 36 -17.08 11.29 0.79
N ARG A 37 -16.64 10.53 -0.23
CA ARG A 37 -15.23 10.41 -0.61
C ARG A 37 -14.60 11.77 -0.93
N LEU A 38 -15.25 12.59 -1.75
CA LEU A 38 -14.81 13.96 -2.07
C LEU A 38 -14.69 14.86 -0.83
N SER A 39 -15.66 14.84 0.07
CA SER A 39 -15.61 15.62 1.31
C SER A 39 -14.53 15.14 2.27
N LEU A 40 -14.26 13.83 2.31
CA LEU A 40 -13.21 13.26 3.14
C LEU A 40 -11.83 13.71 2.64
N THR A 41 -11.61 13.65 1.31
CA THR A 41 -10.37 14.15 0.67
C THR A 41 -10.18 15.65 0.88
N ALA A 42 -11.25 16.44 0.81
CA ALA A 42 -11.17 17.87 1.09
C ALA A 42 -10.79 18.13 2.56
N TYR A 43 -11.37 17.38 3.51
CA TYR A 43 -11.06 17.51 4.93
C TYR A 43 -9.61 17.11 5.27
N THR A 44 -9.10 16.04 4.67
CA THR A 44 -7.70 15.61 4.87
C THR A 44 -6.73 16.64 4.29
N ASN A 45 -6.99 17.14 3.09
CA ASN A 45 -6.12 18.16 2.48
C ASN A 45 -6.06 19.46 3.29
N ILE A 46 -7.20 19.89 3.85
CA ILE A 46 -7.25 21.07 4.74
C ILE A 46 -6.49 20.80 6.04
N ARG A 47 -6.66 19.61 6.63
CA ARG A 47 -5.94 19.22 7.85
C ARG A 47 -4.43 19.17 7.63
N ASP A 48 -3.97 18.60 6.51
CA ASP A 48 -2.55 18.49 6.20
C ASP A 48 -1.92 19.85 5.91
N ALA A 49 -2.64 20.74 5.22
CA ALA A 49 -2.22 22.13 5.04
C ALA A 49 -2.09 22.87 6.39
N LEU A 50 -3.03 22.67 7.31
CA LEU A 50 -2.97 23.26 8.66
C LEU A 50 -1.82 22.66 9.50
N MET A 51 -1.55 21.37 9.39
CA MET A 51 -0.42 20.73 10.08
C MET A 51 0.93 21.22 9.55
N GLN A 52 1.08 21.36 8.24
CA GLN A 52 2.31 21.91 7.65
C GLN A 52 2.56 23.37 8.07
N MET A 53 1.51 24.19 8.16
CA MET A 53 1.64 25.56 8.69
C MET A 53 2.06 25.58 10.16
N ALA A 54 1.57 24.64 10.98
CA ALA A 54 1.98 24.50 12.38
C ALA A 54 3.44 24.05 12.53
N ILE A 55 3.91 23.15 11.66
CA ILE A 55 5.30 22.65 11.66
C ILE A 55 6.28 23.75 11.22
N GLN A 56 5.94 24.54 10.20
CA GLN A 56 6.77 25.69 9.78
C GLN A 56 6.87 26.78 10.85
N ALA A 57 5.84 26.95 11.68
CA ALA A 57 5.89 27.85 12.84
C ALA A 57 6.81 27.31 13.95
N ALA A 58 6.88 25.99 14.13
CA ALA A 58 7.74 25.34 15.11
C ALA A 58 9.22 25.35 14.67
N GLU A 59 9.53 25.08 13.40
CA GLU A 59 10.92 25.09 12.88
C GLU A 59 11.59 26.46 13.00
N LYS A 60 10.85 27.55 12.76
CA LYS A 60 11.36 28.92 12.99
C LYS A 60 11.76 29.21 14.44
N THR A 61 11.24 28.44 15.40
CA THR A 61 11.52 28.64 16.83
C THR A 61 12.73 27.82 17.30
N VAL A 62 13.04 26.69 16.64
CA VAL A 62 14.13 25.78 17.04
C VAL A 62 15.49 26.21 16.47
N GLU A 63 15.52 26.84 15.29
CA GLU A 63 16.77 27.26 14.64
C GLU A 63 17.54 28.37 15.41
N GLN A 64 16.86 29.07 16.33
CA GLN A 64 17.51 30.05 17.21
C GLN A 64 18.20 29.45 18.45
N ALA A 65 17.93 28.19 18.81
CA ALA A 65 18.45 27.59 20.05
C ALA A 65 19.76 26.79 19.90
N ALA A 66 20.16 26.40 18.68
CA ALA A 66 21.22 25.41 18.46
C ALA A 66 22.66 25.98 18.33
N LYS A 67 22.92 27.24 18.71
CA LYS A 67 24.20 27.93 18.44
C LYS A 67 25.17 28.12 19.62
N GLN A 68 25.06 27.35 20.72
CA GLN A 68 25.99 27.51 21.87
C GLN A 68 26.64 26.20 22.38
N THR A 69 27.80 25.86 21.79
CA THR A 69 29.07 25.38 22.46
C THR A 69 29.10 24.04 23.26
N PRO A 70 30.27 23.48 23.68
CA PRO A 70 31.17 22.61 22.89
C PRO A 70 31.65 21.29 23.61
N ARG A 71 32.37 20.48 22.83
CA ARG A 71 33.16 19.21 22.99
C ARG A 71 33.95 18.94 24.30
N GLU A 72 33.96 17.66 24.75
CA GLU A 72 34.99 16.94 25.58
C GLU A 72 34.68 15.41 25.47
N GLU A 73 35.40 14.54 24.77
CA GLU A 73 36.70 13.83 25.00
C GLU A 73 36.74 12.71 26.08
N LEU A 74 36.94 11.46 25.60
CA LEU A 74 37.65 10.28 26.15
C LEU A 74 37.26 9.66 27.52
N ALA A 75 36.95 8.34 27.51
CA ALA A 75 37.78 7.29 28.12
C ALA A 75 37.10 5.89 28.12
N THR A 76 37.90 4.90 27.71
CA THR A 76 37.76 3.44 27.69
C THR A 76 37.64 2.82 29.09
N VAL A 77 36.92 1.69 29.27
CA VAL A 77 37.35 0.48 30.04
C VAL A 77 36.52 -0.77 29.66
N GLU A 78 37.24 -1.75 29.09
CA GLU A 78 37.25 -3.23 29.19
C GLU A 78 36.03 -4.15 29.48
N GLU A 79 35.96 -5.14 28.58
CA GLU A 79 35.76 -6.59 28.74
C GLU A 79 34.72 -7.16 29.72
N HIS A 80 33.75 -7.91 29.17
CA HIS A 80 33.36 -9.22 29.69
C HIS A 80 33.15 -10.22 28.54
N ARG A 81 33.98 -11.27 28.54
CA ARG A 81 33.89 -12.45 27.70
C ARG A 81 32.63 -13.26 28.04
N THR A 82 31.83 -13.63 27.05
CA THR A 82 31.13 -14.92 27.09
C THR A 82 30.89 -15.44 25.66
N GLN A 83 31.62 -16.51 25.35
CA GLN A 83 31.37 -17.61 24.38
C GLN A 83 30.99 -17.29 22.91
N PRO A 84 31.71 -17.85 21.92
CA PRO A 84 31.30 -17.82 20.53
C PRO A 84 30.20 -18.87 20.34
N GLU A 85 28.95 -18.47 20.51
CA GLU A 85 27.86 -19.21 19.91
C GLU A 85 28.02 -19.05 18.39
N LYS A 86 28.23 -20.16 17.70
CA LYS A 86 28.27 -20.22 16.24
C LYS A 86 26.91 -19.74 15.73
N THR A 87 26.77 -18.44 15.54
CA THR A 87 25.74 -17.89 14.67
C THR A 87 26.07 -18.43 13.30
N GLU A 88 25.28 -19.41 12.85
CA GLU A 88 25.18 -19.73 11.43
C GLU A 88 25.04 -18.39 10.72
N VAL A 89 26.07 -18.04 9.95
CA VAL A 89 26.01 -16.91 9.04
C VAL A 89 24.98 -17.33 8.00
N GLU A 90 23.70 -17.07 8.28
CA GLU A 90 22.69 -16.94 7.23
C GLU A 90 23.31 -15.94 6.26
N THR A 91 23.72 -16.47 5.11
CA THR A 91 24.32 -15.68 4.06
C THR A 91 23.20 -14.78 3.59
N ARG A 92 23.15 -13.56 4.15
CA ARG A 92 22.11 -12.58 3.83
C ARG A 92 22.08 -12.44 2.32
N LYS A 93 20.99 -12.88 1.70
CA LYS A 93 20.84 -12.85 0.24
C LYS A 93 21.03 -11.41 -0.23
N GLU A 94 21.70 -11.23 -1.36
CA GLU A 94 21.82 -9.90 -1.95
C GLU A 94 20.47 -9.45 -2.54
N PRO A 95 20.12 -8.16 -2.48
CA PRO A 95 18.90 -7.65 -3.08
C PRO A 95 18.88 -7.84 -4.59
N TYR A 96 17.74 -8.29 -5.12
CA TYR A 96 17.56 -8.58 -6.55
C TYR A 96 17.53 -7.30 -7.40
N GLY A 97 18.03 -7.39 -8.63
CA GLY A 97 18.11 -6.27 -9.57
C GLY A 97 16.93 -6.19 -10.52
N LEU A 98 16.26 -7.31 -10.76
CA LEU A 98 15.10 -7.45 -11.64
C LEU A 98 13.95 -8.18 -10.93
N LEU A 99 12.72 -7.89 -11.35
CA LEU A 99 11.53 -8.54 -10.79
C LEU A 99 11.50 -10.04 -11.12
N SER A 100 11.97 -10.42 -12.31
CA SER A 100 12.13 -11.83 -12.72
C SER A 100 13.08 -12.63 -11.84
N GLU A 101 14.20 -12.02 -11.42
CA GLU A 101 15.15 -12.64 -10.49
C GLU A 101 14.54 -12.85 -9.10
N LEU A 102 13.76 -11.87 -8.63
CA LEU A 102 13.04 -11.96 -7.36
C LEU A 102 12.03 -13.12 -7.37
N VAL A 103 11.22 -13.20 -8.42
CA VAL A 103 10.19 -14.25 -8.55
C VAL A 103 10.83 -15.63 -8.61
N ALA A 104 11.86 -15.81 -9.43
CA ALA A 104 12.56 -17.09 -9.56
C ALA A 104 13.38 -17.46 -8.32
N GLY A 105 14.07 -16.49 -7.70
CA GLY A 105 15.00 -16.70 -6.60
C GLY A 105 14.33 -16.98 -5.26
N GLU A 106 13.16 -16.38 -5.02
CA GLU A 106 12.35 -16.63 -3.81
C GLU A 106 11.21 -17.63 -4.04
N GLY A 107 11.00 -18.09 -5.28
CA GLY A 107 9.95 -19.05 -5.62
C GLY A 107 8.54 -18.46 -5.51
N PHE A 108 8.38 -17.18 -5.86
CA PHE A 108 7.07 -16.55 -5.95
C PHE A 108 6.35 -16.98 -7.24
N GLU A 109 5.02 -16.91 -7.21
CA GLU A 109 4.17 -17.18 -8.38
C GLU A 109 4.04 -15.94 -9.27
N ALA A 110 4.00 -14.77 -8.65
CA ALA A 110 3.92 -13.48 -9.33
C ALA A 110 4.46 -12.36 -8.44
N ALA A 111 4.90 -11.28 -9.07
CA ALA A 111 5.24 -10.04 -8.42
C ALA A 111 4.80 -8.83 -9.25
N LEU A 112 4.50 -7.75 -8.56
CA LEU A 112 3.92 -6.54 -9.15
C LEU A 112 4.48 -5.31 -8.45
N ILE A 113 4.95 -4.34 -9.22
CA ILE A 113 5.34 -3.02 -8.72
C ILE A 113 4.34 -2.00 -9.25
N PHE A 114 3.74 -1.22 -8.36
CA PHE A 114 2.72 -0.25 -8.72
C PHE A 114 2.75 0.98 -7.79
N ASP A 115 2.21 2.10 -8.24
CA ASP A 115 2.12 3.32 -7.45
C ASP A 115 0.79 3.44 -6.67
N ASP A 116 0.72 4.44 -5.79
CA ASP A 116 -0.46 4.79 -4.99
C ASP A 116 -1.70 5.21 -5.81
N SER A 117 -1.57 5.39 -7.12
CA SER A 117 -2.71 5.59 -8.04
C SER A 117 -3.23 4.27 -8.63
N GLY A 118 -2.55 3.16 -8.38
CA GLY A 118 -2.82 1.86 -9.00
C GLY A 118 -2.20 1.71 -10.39
N GLN A 119 -1.28 2.59 -10.79
CA GLN A 119 -0.55 2.45 -12.04
C GLN A 119 0.54 1.39 -11.88
N VAL A 120 0.51 0.38 -12.75
CA VAL A 120 1.53 -0.66 -12.82
C VAL A 120 2.82 -0.11 -13.44
N ILE A 121 3.93 -0.30 -12.75
CA ILE A 121 5.28 0.09 -13.19
C ILE A 121 5.99 -1.11 -13.83
N ASP A 122 5.92 -2.27 -13.16
CA ASP A 122 6.54 -3.51 -13.63
C ASP A 122 5.78 -4.74 -13.09
N GLN A 123 5.84 -5.86 -13.81
CA GLN A 123 5.12 -7.08 -13.45
C GLN A 123 5.87 -8.34 -13.89
N GLU A 124 5.71 -9.41 -13.12
CA GLU A 124 6.25 -10.72 -13.45
C GLU A 124 5.28 -11.83 -13.01
N GLY A 125 5.20 -12.90 -13.79
CA GLY A 125 4.32 -14.04 -13.52
C GLY A 125 2.88 -13.85 -14.00
N ALA A 126 2.03 -14.83 -13.67
CA ALA A 126 0.64 -14.87 -14.14
C ALA A 126 -0.30 -14.13 -13.17
N ILE A 127 -0.43 -12.82 -13.35
CA ILE A 127 -1.27 -11.95 -12.53
C ILE A 127 -2.05 -10.94 -13.39
N ASP A 128 -3.30 -10.66 -13.02
CA ASP A 128 -4.08 -9.55 -13.60
C ASP A 128 -3.66 -8.24 -12.93
N SER A 129 -2.50 -7.73 -13.34
CA SER A 129 -1.80 -6.62 -12.67
C SER A 129 -2.63 -5.35 -12.52
N ASN A 130 -3.44 -5.00 -13.53
CA ASN A 130 -4.24 -3.78 -13.47
C ASN A 130 -5.37 -3.91 -12.45
N ARG A 131 -6.03 -5.06 -12.42
CA ARG A 131 -7.10 -5.33 -11.46
C ARG A 131 -6.53 -5.41 -10.03
N GLU A 132 -5.43 -6.14 -9.86
CA GLU A 132 -4.79 -6.31 -8.55
C GLU A 132 -4.24 -4.99 -8.01
N ALA A 133 -3.51 -4.21 -8.81
CA ALA A 133 -3.03 -2.89 -8.40
C ALA A 133 -4.19 -1.97 -7.97
N ALA A 134 -5.30 -1.96 -8.70
CA ALA A 134 -6.46 -1.13 -8.34
C ALA A 134 -7.09 -1.55 -7.00
N LEU A 135 -7.24 -2.86 -6.76
CA LEU A 135 -7.80 -3.39 -5.51
C LEU A 135 -6.86 -3.14 -4.33
N LEU A 136 -5.57 -3.43 -4.49
CA LEU A 136 -4.55 -3.22 -3.46
C LEU A 136 -4.44 -1.75 -3.09
N THR A 137 -4.53 -0.83 -4.06
CA THR A 137 -4.56 0.61 -3.81
C THR A 137 -5.77 1.01 -2.95
N GLU A 138 -6.96 0.45 -3.18
CA GLU A 138 -8.13 0.72 -2.32
C GLU A 138 -7.92 0.21 -0.88
N VAL A 139 -7.30 -0.96 -0.72
CA VAL A 139 -6.95 -1.53 0.59
C VAL A 139 -5.93 -0.64 1.31
N ILE A 140 -4.87 -0.23 0.62
CA ILE A 140 -3.83 0.66 1.16
C ILE A 140 -4.44 1.98 1.62
N ASN A 141 -5.24 2.62 0.78
CA ASN A 141 -5.86 3.90 1.10
C ASN A 141 -6.77 3.79 2.32
N SER A 142 -7.53 2.71 2.42
CA SER A 142 -8.37 2.42 3.60
C SER A 142 -7.52 2.23 4.87
N LEU A 143 -6.38 1.53 4.76
CA LEU A 143 -5.47 1.33 5.89
C LEU A 143 -4.77 2.62 6.33
N GLN A 144 -4.38 3.49 5.39
CA GLN A 144 -3.77 4.79 5.70
C GLN A 144 -4.73 5.73 6.43
N LEU A 145 -6.04 5.65 6.14
CA LEU A 145 -7.06 6.38 6.89
C LEU A 145 -7.16 5.90 8.35
N ALA A 146 -6.95 4.61 8.58
CA ALA A 146 -7.04 4.00 9.91
C ALA A 146 -5.73 4.10 10.71
N ARG A 147 -4.57 4.15 10.04
CA ARG A 147 -3.24 4.08 10.67
C ARG A 147 -2.26 5.01 9.97
N SER A 148 -1.41 5.66 10.77
CA SER A 148 -0.40 6.61 10.30
C SER A 148 0.73 5.99 9.46
N SER A 149 1.03 4.70 9.61
CA SER A 149 2.02 4.00 8.76
C SER A 149 1.84 2.48 8.76
N VAL A 150 1.81 1.88 7.58
CA VAL A 150 1.84 0.42 7.38
C VAL A 150 3.21 0.03 6.86
N LYS A 151 3.93 -0.86 7.57
CA LYS A 151 5.26 -1.35 7.15
C LYS A 151 5.18 -2.47 6.11
N SER A 152 4.20 -3.34 6.27
CA SER A 152 3.85 -4.39 5.30
C SER A 152 2.43 -4.85 5.61
N LEU A 153 1.76 -5.42 4.61
CA LEU A 153 0.51 -6.12 4.75
C LEU A 153 0.72 -7.53 4.23
N GLN A 154 0.35 -8.53 5.04
CA GLN A 154 0.39 -9.93 4.64
C GLN A 154 -1.04 -10.47 4.66
N ILE A 155 -1.46 -11.06 3.55
CA ILE A 155 -2.75 -11.72 3.38
C ILE A 155 -2.45 -13.21 3.21
N GLN A 156 -3.07 -14.05 4.05
CA GLN A 156 -2.91 -15.49 3.97
C GLN A 156 -4.27 -16.13 3.72
N GLU A 157 -4.39 -16.87 2.62
CA GLU A 157 -5.60 -17.59 2.24
C GLU A 157 -5.21 -19.02 1.86
N ASP A 158 -5.73 -20.02 2.58
CA ASP A 158 -5.50 -21.46 2.36
C ASP A 158 -4.04 -21.86 2.06
N SER A 159 -3.66 -21.84 0.78
CA SER A 159 -2.37 -22.24 0.21
C SER A 159 -1.57 -21.07 -0.41
N ILE A 160 -2.05 -19.84 -0.31
CA ILE A 160 -1.46 -18.63 -0.89
C ILE A 160 -1.10 -17.65 0.22
N VAL A 161 0.08 -17.06 0.09
CA VAL A 161 0.57 -15.96 0.91
C VAL A 161 0.84 -14.79 -0.01
N GLU A 162 0.16 -13.68 0.23
CA GLU A 162 0.35 -12.44 -0.48
C GLU A 162 1.01 -11.44 0.45
N LEU A 163 2.04 -10.76 -0.03
CA LEU A 163 2.69 -9.69 0.72
C LEU A 163 2.68 -8.41 -0.09
N LEU A 164 2.37 -7.33 0.60
CA LEU A 164 2.40 -5.98 0.08
C LEU A 164 3.33 -5.14 0.95
N ILE A 165 4.33 -4.54 0.32
CA ILE A 165 5.45 -3.87 0.98
C ILE A 165 5.62 -2.48 0.35
N PRO A 166 5.56 -1.38 1.13
CA PRO A 166 5.96 -0.07 0.65
C PRO A 166 7.44 -0.07 0.29
N SER A 167 7.76 0.35 -0.92
CA SER A 167 9.13 0.26 -1.47
C SER A 167 9.85 1.60 -1.37
N ALA A 168 9.32 2.64 -2.02
CA ALA A 168 9.97 3.94 -2.13
C ALA A 168 8.97 5.06 -2.43
N ASP A 169 9.44 6.30 -2.35
CA ASP A 169 8.76 7.46 -2.94
C ASP A 169 9.53 7.85 -4.21
N VAL A 170 8.84 7.82 -5.35
CA VAL A 170 9.40 8.15 -6.66
C VAL A 170 8.60 9.31 -7.24
N ALA A 171 9.25 10.46 -7.42
CA ALA A 171 8.62 11.67 -7.95
C ALA A 171 7.36 12.13 -7.18
N GLY A 172 7.32 11.91 -5.86
CA GLY A 172 6.17 12.27 -5.02
C GLY A 172 5.03 11.25 -5.04
N ARG A 173 5.25 10.08 -5.65
CA ARG A 173 4.32 8.95 -5.64
C ARG A 173 4.88 7.83 -4.80
N ARG A 174 4.06 7.28 -3.91
CA ARG A 174 4.46 6.11 -3.13
C ARG A 174 4.33 4.86 -3.98
N VAL A 175 5.38 4.07 -4.02
CA VAL A 175 5.47 2.83 -4.79
C VAL A 175 5.45 1.63 -3.86
N TYR A 176 4.79 0.58 -4.31
CA TYR A 176 4.58 -0.66 -3.59
C TYR A 176 5.07 -1.86 -4.40
N LEU A 177 5.61 -2.84 -3.67
CA LEU A 177 5.85 -4.19 -4.17
C LEU A 177 4.76 -5.10 -3.62
N TYR A 178 4.11 -5.82 -4.51
CA TYR A 178 3.25 -6.95 -4.21
C TYR A 178 3.92 -8.23 -4.69
N VAL A 179 3.88 -9.27 -3.86
CA VAL A 179 4.33 -10.63 -4.22
C VAL A 179 3.28 -11.64 -3.82
N LYS A 180 3.09 -12.65 -4.67
CA LYS A 180 2.22 -13.78 -4.44
C LYS A 180 3.05 -15.05 -4.36
N ALA A 181 2.93 -15.76 -3.26
CA ALA A 181 3.70 -16.96 -2.96
C ALA A 181 2.77 -18.13 -2.62
N SER A 182 3.16 -19.35 -2.95
CA SER A 182 2.53 -20.54 -2.38
C SER A 182 2.98 -20.72 -0.93
N LYS A 183 2.13 -21.27 -0.07
CA LYS A 183 2.37 -21.48 1.38
C LYS A 183 3.62 -22.32 1.72
N GLY A 184 4.22 -22.97 0.73
CA GLY A 184 5.48 -23.71 0.86
C GLY A 184 6.74 -22.83 0.91
N VAL A 185 6.63 -21.53 0.60
CA VAL A 185 7.75 -20.59 0.69
C VAL A 185 8.00 -20.23 2.17
N ALA A 186 9.02 -20.83 2.76
CA ALA A 186 9.41 -20.58 4.14
C ALA A 186 10.25 -19.29 4.24
N GLY A 187 9.95 -18.45 5.23
CA GLY A 187 10.83 -17.35 5.65
C GLY A 187 10.93 -16.20 4.65
N VAL A 188 9.82 -15.51 4.35
CA VAL A 188 9.86 -14.30 3.52
C VAL A 188 10.51 -13.15 4.29
N ASP A 189 11.74 -12.78 3.90
CA ASP A 189 12.46 -11.63 4.46
C ASP A 189 11.93 -10.31 3.85
N VAL A 190 11.09 -9.62 4.62
CA VAL A 190 10.49 -8.33 4.22
C VAL A 190 11.55 -7.25 3.98
N GLU A 191 12.68 -7.28 4.68
CA GLU A 191 13.77 -6.32 4.46
C GLU A 191 14.43 -6.56 3.10
N LEU A 192 14.76 -7.82 2.79
CA LEU A 192 15.30 -8.21 1.48
C LEU A 192 14.36 -7.80 0.34
N LEU A 193 13.06 -8.04 0.49
CA LEU A 193 12.06 -7.65 -0.52
C LEU A 193 11.96 -6.13 -0.69
N SER A 194 12.00 -5.38 0.41
CA SER A 194 11.98 -3.91 0.37
C SER A 194 13.23 -3.35 -0.33
N GLU A 195 14.41 -3.88 0.00
CA GLU A 195 15.68 -3.50 -0.64
C GLU A 195 15.72 -3.88 -2.13
N SER A 196 15.22 -5.07 -2.46
CA SER A 196 15.12 -5.54 -3.84
C SER A 196 14.19 -4.65 -4.65
N ALA A 197 13.02 -4.29 -4.12
CA ALA A 197 12.09 -3.38 -4.79
C ALA A 197 12.71 -2.01 -5.07
N LYS A 198 13.47 -1.45 -4.12
CA LYS A 198 14.21 -0.19 -4.32
C LYS A 198 15.26 -0.31 -5.40
N ARG A 199 15.99 -1.43 -5.44
CA ARG A 199 17.02 -1.70 -6.46
C ARG A 199 16.41 -1.86 -7.84
N ILE A 200 15.33 -2.62 -7.97
CA ILE A 200 14.56 -2.80 -9.20
C ILE A 200 14.06 -1.44 -9.71
N LEU A 201 13.41 -0.65 -8.84
CA LEU A 201 12.93 0.69 -9.19
C LEU A 201 14.06 1.61 -9.65
N LYS A 202 15.20 1.59 -8.96
CA LYS A 202 16.36 2.37 -9.38
C LYS A 202 16.81 1.99 -10.79
N ASN A 203 16.93 0.69 -11.07
CA ASN A 203 17.35 0.19 -12.38
C ASN A 203 16.37 0.58 -13.50
N LEU A 204 15.06 0.48 -13.23
CA LEU A 204 14.01 0.88 -14.19
C LEU A 204 14.07 2.38 -14.50
N LEU A 205 14.32 3.22 -13.49
CA LEU A 205 14.34 4.68 -13.63
C LEU A 205 15.66 5.20 -14.22
N SER A 206 16.78 4.52 -14.00
CA SER A 206 18.09 4.96 -14.53
C SER A 206 18.27 4.66 -16.01
N GLY A 207 17.38 3.87 -16.63
CA GLY A 207 17.55 3.34 -17.97
C GLY A 207 18.67 2.30 -17.98
N GLY A 208 18.31 1.02 -18.16
CA GLY A 208 19.28 -0.07 -18.31
C GLY A 208 20.25 0.14 -19.47
#